data_AF-A0A0V0WFE0-F1
#
_entry.id   AF-A0A0V0WFE0-F1
#
_cell.length_a   1.000
_cell.length_b   1.000
_cell.length_c   1.000
_cell.angle_alpha   90.00
_cell.angle_beta   90.00
_cell.angle_gamma   90.00
#
_symmetry.space_group_name_H-M   'P 1'
#
loop_
_entity.id
_entity.type
_entity.pdbx_description
1 polymer ?
#
loop_
_entity_poly.entity_id
_entity_poly.type
_entity_poly.pdbx_seq_one_letter_code
_entity_poly.pdbx_strand_id
1 'polypeptide(L)'
;MKPIPEPIKIQIFGKPKNLGIDASKIDCSTVSLQSDKYVCFREQIDRFTHIYVVYGEKYSAVCRLKNLTSCEFAVMNPSLQLIAILGDENLEVWDLQTESPKRYFDTANHPVIFYKWIDINNILILTHQRMLISWNIGENYESMKLSSMMLLYNVHRQKTEVYSAVTACFLHFKPNANANAKPCTLLCFVGRDSFYGWMIHIENLSKHGCSFVKKAISFSFPQRRRDDFPVAMQANDKYGILFVITSHGYLHVFDVNDSICLYEGMFTSYPVVLLTAYKDNGIVCVNEMGYIVTAVINEEEIISCLSISLKNKSAVMKFARRCNLPGAEGLFSWEFWDLCNNGEYYRAAELAAIIHMDTLATARIIEYLYSVKLGKKEPNPVFLYFKRRLENGPLNIMESFKLCKLLLQRERKNFIRNLMKDDKAIKL
;
A
#
# COMPACT_ATOMS: atom_id res chain seq x y z
N MET A 1 -30.93 -6.35 9.01
CA MET A 1 -30.34 -5.89 7.74
C MET A 1 -28.85 -6.24 7.76
N LYS A 2 -28.31 -6.91 6.74
CA LYS A 2 -26.85 -7.04 6.61
C LYS A 2 -26.26 -5.64 6.34
N PRO A 3 -25.10 -5.29 6.92
CA PRO A 3 -24.45 -4.02 6.61
C PRO A 3 -24.17 -3.93 5.10
N ILE A 4 -24.22 -2.71 4.57
CA ILE A 4 -23.81 -2.44 3.18
C ILE A 4 -22.33 -2.84 3.08
N PRO A 5 -21.93 -3.66 2.09
CA PRO A 5 -20.54 -4.02 1.93
C PRO A 5 -19.71 -2.77 1.63
N GLU A 6 -18.58 -2.62 2.33
CA GLU A 6 -17.68 -1.49 2.17
C GLU A 6 -16.29 -1.99 1.72
N PRO A 7 -15.69 -1.38 0.68
CA PRO A 7 -14.39 -1.80 0.17
C PRO A 7 -13.22 -1.44 1.10
N ILE A 8 -13.42 -0.48 2.00
CA ILE A 8 -12.45 -0.01 2.99
C ILE A 8 -13.10 -0.09 4.38
N LYS A 9 -12.48 -0.80 5.32
CA LYS A 9 -12.87 -0.82 6.74
C LYS A 9 -12.28 0.38 7.44
N ILE A 10 -13.12 1.31 7.89
CA ILE A 10 -12.71 2.47 8.68
C ILE A 10 -12.97 2.19 10.16
N GLN A 11 -11.97 2.42 11.02
CA GLN A 11 -12.08 2.23 12.46
C GLN A 11 -11.48 3.41 13.21
N ILE A 12 -12.19 3.89 14.24
CA ILE A 12 -11.76 4.97 15.12
C ILE A 12 -11.28 4.37 16.45
N PHE A 13 -10.05 4.70 16.82
CA PHE A 13 -9.35 4.35 18.05
C PHE A 13 -9.00 5.60 18.86
N GLY A 14 -8.51 5.40 20.09
CA GLY A 14 -7.85 6.41 20.93
C GLY A 14 -8.52 7.79 20.97
N LYS A 15 -9.41 8.03 21.95
CA LYS A 15 -10.04 9.34 22.13
C LYS A 15 -9.24 10.20 23.13
N PRO A 16 -8.83 11.44 22.78
CA PRO A 16 -8.04 12.30 23.68
C PRO A 16 -8.70 12.57 25.04
N LYS A 17 -10.04 12.64 25.09
CA LYS A 17 -10.80 12.78 26.34
C LYS A 17 -10.48 11.69 27.36
N ASN A 18 -10.16 10.48 26.91
CA ASN A 18 -9.79 9.38 27.80
C ASN A 18 -8.34 9.50 28.29
N LEU A 19 -7.53 10.30 27.62
CA LEU A 19 -6.11 10.56 27.93
C LEU A 19 -5.92 11.82 28.79
N GLY A 20 -6.96 12.66 28.91
CA GLY A 20 -6.89 13.94 29.60
C GLY A 20 -6.26 15.07 28.77
N ILE A 21 -6.07 14.84 27.46
CA ILE A 21 -5.44 15.79 26.55
C ILE A 21 -6.49 16.77 26.03
N ASP A 22 -6.17 18.06 26.06
CA ASP A 22 -7.01 19.11 25.48
C ASP A 22 -6.98 19.07 23.95
N ALA A 23 -8.11 18.71 23.35
CA ALA A 23 -8.25 18.60 21.89
C ALA A 23 -8.01 19.93 21.16
N SER A 24 -8.21 21.07 21.82
CA SER A 24 -7.99 22.38 21.19
C SER A 24 -6.51 22.70 20.93
N LYS A 25 -5.60 21.95 21.56
CA LYS A 25 -4.14 22.11 21.43
C LYS A 25 -3.52 21.09 20.46
N ILE A 26 -4.34 20.29 19.77
CA ILE A 26 -3.87 19.23 18.89
C ILE A 26 -3.65 19.78 17.48
N ASP A 27 -2.40 19.82 17.05
CA ASP A 27 -1.98 20.21 15.71
C ASP A 27 -0.68 19.47 15.31
N CYS A 28 -0.11 19.82 14.15
CA CYS A 28 1.09 19.17 13.63
C CYS A 28 2.37 19.49 14.41
N SER A 29 2.35 20.46 15.33
CA SER A 29 3.45 20.83 16.22
C SER A 29 3.38 20.13 17.59
N THR A 30 2.21 19.57 17.92
CA THR A 30 1.97 18.88 19.20
C THR A 30 1.77 17.38 19.04
N VAL A 31 1.55 16.87 17.82
CA VAL A 31 1.44 15.43 17.56
C VAL A 31 2.56 14.96 16.65
N SER A 32 3.06 13.75 16.89
CA SER A 32 3.87 13.01 15.93
C SER A 32 3.36 11.58 15.74
N LEU A 33 3.43 11.12 14.49
CA LEU A 33 2.94 9.82 14.03
C LEU A 33 3.91 9.30 12.97
N GLN A 34 4.94 8.60 13.43
CA GLN A 34 6.00 8.11 12.55
C GLN A 34 5.68 6.74 11.94
N SER A 35 5.05 5.87 12.73
CA SER A 35 4.57 4.55 12.32
C SER A 35 3.22 4.27 12.97
N ASP A 36 2.63 3.13 12.64
CA ASP A 36 1.38 2.65 13.24
C ASP A 36 1.53 2.11 14.67
N LYS A 37 2.75 2.07 15.22
CA LYS A 37 2.98 1.52 16.55
C LYS A 37 2.75 2.53 17.66
N TYR A 38 3.06 3.79 17.38
CA TYR A 38 3.11 4.84 18.40
C TYR A 38 2.50 6.14 17.89
N VAL A 39 1.63 6.73 18.71
CA VAL A 39 1.17 8.11 18.54
C VAL A 39 1.67 8.92 19.72
N CYS A 40 2.41 9.98 19.45
CA CYS A 40 2.99 10.82 20.48
C CYS A 40 2.26 12.16 20.50
N PHE A 41 1.73 12.52 21.67
CA PHE A 41 1.10 13.81 21.95
C PHE A 41 1.98 14.59 22.91
N ARG A 42 2.19 15.87 22.62
CA ARG A 42 2.93 16.83 23.43
C ARG A 42 1.95 17.87 23.95
N GLU A 43 1.99 18.11 25.25
CA GLU A 43 1.14 19.10 25.89
C GLU A 43 1.98 19.97 26.81
N GLN A 44 1.83 21.29 26.68
CA GLN A 44 2.42 22.25 27.58
C GLN A 44 1.41 22.62 28.67
N ILE A 45 1.82 22.42 29.92
CA ILE A 45 1.06 22.77 31.12
C ILE A 45 1.98 23.63 31.98
N ASP A 46 1.57 24.88 32.21
CA ASP A 46 2.39 25.91 32.85
C ASP A 46 3.77 26.05 32.19
N ARG A 47 4.84 25.77 32.93
CA ARG A 47 6.24 25.82 32.47
C ARG A 47 6.81 24.48 32.03
N PHE A 48 6.03 23.40 32.13
CA PHE A 48 6.51 22.05 31.85
C PHE A 48 5.87 21.49 30.60
N THR A 49 6.64 20.68 29.88
CA THR A 49 6.14 19.88 28.77
C THR A 49 5.91 18.44 29.21
N HIS A 50 4.78 17.88 28.81
CA HIS A 50 4.41 16.50 29.02
C HIS A 50 4.28 15.80 27.67
N ILE A 51 4.76 14.56 27.58
CA ILE A 51 4.64 13.71 26.41
C ILE A 51 3.81 12.49 26.78
N TYR A 52 2.81 12.19 25.96
CA TYR A 52 1.96 11.02 26.06
C TYR A 52 2.16 10.15 24.83
N VAL A 53 2.71 8.95 25.01
CA VAL A 53 2.91 7.98 23.94
C VAL A 53 1.82 6.92 24.03
N VAL A 54 0.94 6.89 23.04
CA VAL A 54 -0.15 5.91 22.92
C VAL A 54 0.29 4.76 22.01
N TYR A 55 0.10 3.53 22.46
CA TYR A 55 0.59 2.33 21.76
C TYR A 55 -0.24 1.08 22.10
N GLY A 56 0.18 -0.07 21.56
CA GLY A 56 -0.44 -1.36 21.81
C GLY A 56 -1.67 -1.62 20.93
N GLU A 57 -2.31 -2.77 21.13
CA GLU A 57 -3.47 -3.14 20.32
C GLU A 57 -4.59 -2.10 20.45
N LYS A 58 -5.09 -1.64 19.30
CA LYS A 58 -6.14 -0.62 19.21
C LYS A 58 -5.81 0.68 19.97
N TYR A 59 -4.51 0.97 20.17
CA TYR A 59 -4.05 2.18 20.86
C TYR A 59 -4.60 2.32 22.29
N SER A 60 -4.53 1.22 23.05
CA SER A 60 -5.11 1.11 24.39
C SER A 60 -4.13 1.40 25.54
N ALA A 61 -2.82 1.33 25.29
CA ALA A 61 -1.79 1.58 26.30
C ALA A 61 -1.19 2.99 26.16
N VAL A 62 -0.70 3.54 27.27
CA VAL A 62 -0.16 4.91 27.34
C VAL A 62 1.08 4.95 28.23
N CYS A 63 2.19 5.47 27.70
CA CYS A 63 3.38 5.85 28.46
C CYS A 63 3.40 7.38 28.62
N ARG A 64 3.89 7.88 29.76
CA ARG A 64 3.87 9.32 30.09
C ARG A 64 5.25 9.78 30.53
N LEU A 65 5.85 10.70 29.78
CA LEU A 65 6.99 11.47 30.24
C LEU A 65 6.48 12.82 30.73
N LYS A 66 6.77 13.19 31.98
CA LYS A 66 6.21 14.38 32.61
C LYS A 66 7.31 15.31 33.09
N ASN A 67 6.96 16.59 33.25
CA ASN A 67 7.81 17.61 33.86
C ASN A 67 9.11 17.86 33.07
N LEU A 68 9.07 17.72 31.74
CA LEU A 68 10.22 18.08 30.89
C LEU A 68 10.39 19.60 30.91
N THR A 69 11.61 20.06 31.14
CA THR A 69 11.96 21.49 31.21
C THR A 69 12.03 22.13 29.83
N SER A 70 12.44 21.38 28.81
CA SER A 70 12.43 21.78 27.41
C SER A 70 12.05 20.58 26.54
N CYS A 71 11.16 20.82 25.56
CA CYS A 71 10.78 19.89 24.52
C CYS A 71 9.99 20.65 23.45
N GLU A 72 10.67 21.01 22.36
CA GLU A 72 10.06 21.64 21.19
C GLU A 72 9.25 20.62 20.38
N PHE A 73 9.83 19.44 20.14
CA PHE A 73 9.19 18.38 19.39
C PHE A 73 9.69 17.01 19.84
N ALA A 74 8.85 15.98 19.66
CA ALA A 74 9.21 14.61 20.01
C ALA A 74 8.66 13.62 19.00
N VAL A 75 9.49 12.65 18.57
CA VAL A 75 9.12 11.65 17.57
C VAL A 75 9.58 10.27 18.01
N MET A 76 8.63 9.34 18.08
CA MET A 76 8.88 7.94 18.38
C MET A 76 9.64 7.26 17.24
N ASN A 77 10.54 6.35 17.62
CA ASN A 77 11.17 5.44 16.69
C ASN A 77 10.09 4.59 15.98
N PRO A 78 10.27 4.24 14.68
CA PRO A 78 9.26 3.50 13.94
C PRO A 78 8.92 2.13 14.54
N SER A 79 9.84 1.50 15.28
CA SER A 79 9.65 0.16 15.81
C SER A 79 10.05 -0.05 17.27
N LEU A 80 11.09 0.63 17.74
CA LEU A 80 11.63 0.46 19.09
C LEU A 80 10.95 1.39 20.09
N GLN A 81 11.04 1.07 21.39
CA GLN A 81 10.59 1.95 22.47
C GLN A 81 11.61 3.07 22.75
N LEU A 82 12.07 3.71 21.69
CA LEU A 82 12.97 4.86 21.74
C LEU A 82 12.21 6.10 21.27
N ILE A 83 12.45 7.24 21.91
CA ILE A 83 11.88 8.53 21.53
C ILE A 83 13.00 9.54 21.29
N ALA A 84 12.92 10.26 20.18
CA ALA A 84 13.83 11.38 19.89
C ALA A 84 13.14 12.69 20.29
N ILE A 85 13.70 13.40 21.27
CA ILE A 85 13.18 14.64 21.86
C ILE A 85 14.11 15.78 21.49
N LEU A 86 13.58 16.78 20.80
CA LEU A 86 14.28 18.03 20.52
C LEU A 86 14.05 19.00 21.68
N GLY A 87 15.10 19.31 22.41
CA GLY A 87 15.13 20.40 23.40
C GLY A 87 15.83 21.64 22.84
N ASP A 88 16.05 22.63 23.71
CA ASP A 88 16.58 23.94 23.32
C ASP A 88 18.00 23.86 22.73
N GLU A 89 18.84 22.97 23.27
CA GLU A 89 20.27 22.87 22.93
C GLU A 89 20.69 21.52 22.36
N ASN A 90 19.84 20.49 22.48
CA ASN A 90 20.18 19.12 22.09
C ASN A 90 18.98 18.37 21.49
N LEU A 91 19.26 17.46 20.56
CA LEU A 91 18.36 16.39 20.16
C LEU A 91 18.78 15.11 20.88
N GLU A 92 17.94 14.61 21.78
CA GLU A 92 18.24 13.44 22.61
C GLU A 92 17.38 12.24 22.22
N VAL A 93 17.99 11.05 22.18
CA VAL A 93 17.27 9.78 22.00
C VAL A 93 17.17 9.08 23.33
N TRP A 94 15.96 8.99 23.87
CA TRP A 94 15.64 8.35 25.15
C TRP A 94 15.12 6.95 24.94
N ASP A 95 15.43 6.05 25.88
CA ASP A 95 14.75 4.76 26.00
C ASP A 95 13.62 4.87 27.01
N LEU A 96 12.40 4.54 26.55
CA LEU A 96 11.20 4.61 27.39
C LEU A 96 11.12 3.48 28.42
N GLN A 97 11.89 2.40 28.26
CA GLN A 97 11.94 1.32 29.26
C GLN A 97 12.81 1.69 30.45
N THR A 98 13.97 2.31 30.18
CA THR A 98 14.93 2.71 31.21
C THR A 98 14.75 4.16 31.67
N GLU A 99 13.89 4.92 30.99
CA GLU A 99 13.64 6.35 31.21
C GLU A 99 14.94 7.18 31.21
N SER A 100 15.86 6.85 30.31
CA SER A 100 17.19 7.48 30.26
C SER A 100 17.63 7.84 28.83
N PRO A 101 18.41 8.93 28.67
CA PRO A 101 18.99 9.30 27.38
C PRO A 101 20.08 8.29 26.98
N LYS A 102 20.01 7.81 25.74
CA LYS A 102 20.99 6.90 25.13
C LYS A 102 21.97 7.60 24.22
N ARG A 103 21.52 8.64 23.51
CA ARG A 103 22.32 9.40 22.54
C ARG A 103 21.92 10.86 22.57
N TYR A 104 22.86 11.73 22.22
CA TYR A 104 22.64 13.16 22.06
C TYR A 104 23.26 13.61 20.74
N PHE A 105 22.64 14.60 20.12
CA PHE A 105 23.16 15.36 19.00
C PHE A 105 23.11 16.84 19.37
N ASP A 106 24.26 17.51 19.28
CA ASP A 106 24.41 18.91 19.65
C ASP A 106 23.73 19.81 18.61
N THR A 107 22.68 20.53 19.02
CA THR A 107 21.95 21.45 18.14
C THR A 107 22.45 22.89 18.29
N ALA A 108 23.31 23.20 19.26
CA ALA A 108 23.90 24.54 19.41
C ALA A 108 24.77 24.90 18.20
N ASN A 109 25.55 23.94 17.69
CA ASN A 109 26.35 24.11 16.48
C ASN A 109 25.55 23.94 15.19
N HIS A 110 24.47 23.16 15.26
CA HIS A 110 23.63 22.80 14.12
C HIS A 110 22.13 22.93 14.45
N PRO A 111 21.59 24.16 14.55
CA PRO A 111 20.20 24.37 14.95
C PRO A 111 19.25 23.62 14.03
N VAL A 112 18.36 22.80 14.60
CA VAL A 112 17.50 21.87 13.86
C VAL A 112 16.20 22.56 13.46
N ILE A 113 15.87 22.54 12.16
CA ILE A 113 14.55 22.96 11.65
C ILE A 113 13.56 21.79 11.73
N PHE A 114 14.02 20.62 11.30
CA PHE A 114 13.16 19.43 11.15
C PHE A 114 14.00 18.18 11.31
N TYR A 115 13.45 17.16 11.93
CA TYR A 115 14.06 15.84 11.96
C TYR A 115 13.01 14.76 11.81
N LYS A 116 13.43 13.61 11.27
CA LYS A 116 12.56 12.46 11.08
C LYS A 116 13.36 11.17 11.11
N TRP A 117 12.82 10.14 11.78
CA TRP A 117 13.33 8.78 11.63
C TRP A 117 13.17 8.32 10.17
N ILE A 118 14.25 7.87 9.54
CA ILE A 118 14.18 7.29 8.18
C ILE A 118 14.19 5.76 8.23
N ASP A 119 14.69 5.18 9.32
CA ASP A 119 14.53 3.78 9.68
C ASP A 119 14.67 3.60 11.21
N ILE A 120 14.86 2.37 11.68
CA ILE A 120 14.97 2.04 13.11
C ILE A 120 16.25 2.58 13.78
N ASN A 121 17.28 2.91 13.02
CA ASN A 121 18.59 3.34 13.52
C ASN A 121 19.00 4.74 13.04
N ASN A 122 18.36 5.28 12.01
CA ASN A 122 18.78 6.53 11.39
C ASN A 122 17.73 7.63 11.53
N ILE A 123 18.17 8.80 11.98
CA ILE A 123 17.41 10.06 11.98
C ILE A 123 17.99 10.97 10.92
N LEU A 124 17.14 11.52 10.07
CA LEU A 124 17.49 12.57 9.13
C LEU A 124 17.20 13.91 9.76
N ILE A 125 18.19 14.79 9.82
CA ILE A 125 18.13 16.10 10.47
C ILE A 125 18.34 17.18 9.40
N LEU A 126 17.44 18.15 9.33
CA LEU A 126 17.55 19.34 8.51
C LEU A 126 17.88 20.54 9.41
N THR A 127 19.00 21.21 9.15
CA THR A 127 19.48 22.33 9.97
C THR A 127 19.11 23.70 9.40
N HIS A 128 19.20 24.75 10.21
CA HIS A 128 19.03 26.15 9.81
C HIS A 128 19.99 26.58 8.70
N GLN A 129 21.17 25.94 8.63
CA GLN A 129 22.16 26.13 7.59
C GLN A 129 21.85 25.33 6.30
N ARG A 130 20.64 24.76 6.18
CA ARG A 130 20.15 23.94 5.06
C ARG A 130 20.94 22.65 4.84
N MET A 131 21.59 22.15 5.90
CA MET A 131 22.30 20.87 5.87
C MET A 131 21.35 19.73 6.21
N LEU A 132 21.50 18.61 5.51
CA LEU A 132 20.76 17.36 5.70
C LEU A 132 21.71 16.29 6.25
N ILE A 133 21.65 16.07 7.55
CA ILE A 133 22.54 15.15 8.28
C ILE A 133 21.82 13.82 8.48
N SER A 134 22.46 12.71 8.10
CA SER A 134 21.99 11.37 8.44
C SER A 134 22.71 10.91 9.70
N TRP A 135 21.99 10.92 10.82
CA TRP A 135 22.49 10.55 12.14
C TRP A 135 22.10 9.11 12.50
N ASN A 136 23.09 8.21 12.57
CA ASN A 136 22.88 6.83 12.99
C ASN A 136 23.05 6.71 14.51
N ILE A 137 22.08 6.17 15.23
CA ILE A 137 22.12 6.05 16.69
C ILE A 137 23.04 4.91 17.19
N GLY A 138 23.46 4.01 16.31
CA GLY A 138 24.29 2.83 16.60
C GLY A 138 25.78 3.03 16.30
N GLU A 139 26.14 3.94 15.40
CA GLU A 139 27.52 4.21 14.98
C GLU A 139 27.95 5.64 15.36
N ASN A 140 29.24 5.86 15.58
CA ASN A 140 29.76 7.19 15.98
C ASN A 140 30.11 8.09 14.79
N TYR A 141 29.72 7.73 13.55
CA TYR A 141 30.05 8.50 12.36
C TYR A 141 28.81 9.19 11.79
N GLU A 142 28.91 10.51 11.64
CA GLU A 142 27.90 11.33 11.00
C GLU A 142 28.22 11.48 9.51
N SER A 143 27.23 11.25 8.64
CA SER A 143 27.37 11.55 7.22
C SER A 143 26.51 12.75 6.86
N MET A 144 27.14 13.80 6.35
CA MET A 144 26.48 15.05 6.00
C MET A 144 26.18 15.10 4.49
N LYS A 145 24.98 15.55 4.16
CA LYS A 145 24.58 15.93 2.79
C LYS A 145 23.80 17.25 2.84
N LEU A 146 23.57 17.93 1.72
CA LEU A 146 22.92 19.26 1.70
C LEU A 146 21.69 19.25 0.80
N SER A 147 20.51 19.77 1.23
CA SER A 147 19.33 19.96 0.34
C SER A 147 18.13 20.70 0.99
N SER A 148 17.35 21.49 0.22
CA SER A 148 16.08 22.15 0.65
C SER A 148 15.04 22.37 -0.49
N MET A 149 13.72 22.25 -0.17
CA MET A 149 12.51 22.07 -1.03
C MET A 149 12.32 20.64 -1.59
N MET A 150 11.15 20.27 -2.17
CA MET A 150 10.87 18.86 -2.55
C MET A 150 11.79 18.44 -3.72
N LEU A 151 12.97 17.99 -3.32
CA LEU A 151 14.08 17.66 -4.18
C LEU A 151 14.16 16.15 -4.26
N LEU A 152 13.92 15.60 -5.45
CA LEU A 152 14.28 14.23 -5.72
C LEU A 152 15.79 14.19 -5.94
N TYR A 153 16.53 13.78 -4.91
CA TYR A 153 17.97 13.59 -5.02
C TYR A 153 18.28 12.15 -5.41
N ASN A 154 18.79 11.94 -6.62
CA ASN A 154 19.26 10.63 -7.04
C ASN A 154 20.64 10.34 -6.44
N VAL A 155 20.69 9.49 -5.41
CA VAL A 155 21.93 9.16 -4.68
C VAL A 155 23.04 8.65 -5.61
N HIS A 156 22.69 7.78 -6.56
CA HIS A 156 23.66 7.16 -7.48
C HIS A 156 24.15 8.10 -8.57
N ARG A 157 23.27 8.99 -9.07
CA ARG A 157 23.63 9.94 -10.14
C ARG A 157 24.16 11.27 -9.60
N GLN A 158 24.07 11.48 -8.29
CA GLN A 158 24.36 12.76 -7.63
C GLN A 158 23.65 13.95 -8.31
N LYS A 159 22.42 13.71 -8.78
CA LYS A 159 21.63 14.68 -9.54
C LYS A 159 20.37 15.01 -8.76
N THR A 160 20.03 16.30 -8.75
CA THR A 160 18.83 16.83 -8.11
C THR A 160 17.79 17.20 -9.16
N GLU A 161 16.54 16.81 -8.93
CA GLU A 161 15.39 17.18 -9.75
C GLU A 161 14.33 17.84 -8.88
N VAL A 162 13.66 18.87 -9.42
CA VAL A 162 12.70 19.72 -8.69
C VAL A 162 11.29 19.40 -9.19
N TYR A 163 10.37 19.14 -8.26
CA TYR A 163 8.97 18.88 -8.57
C TYR A 163 8.06 19.89 -7.85
N SER A 164 7.03 20.36 -8.56
CA SER A 164 5.92 21.12 -7.96
C SER A 164 4.85 20.13 -7.49
N ALA A 165 4.95 19.68 -6.24
CA ALA A 165 4.05 18.69 -5.66
C ALA A 165 3.63 19.08 -4.24
N VAL A 166 2.40 18.73 -3.89
CA VAL A 166 1.87 18.93 -2.53
C VAL A 166 2.31 17.79 -1.61
N THR A 167 2.27 16.57 -2.11
CA THR A 167 2.67 15.36 -1.38
C THR A 167 3.21 14.32 -2.36
N ALA A 168 4.12 13.47 -1.87
CA ALA A 168 4.77 12.44 -2.67
C ALA A 168 5.10 11.22 -1.83
N CYS A 169 5.16 10.05 -2.48
CA CYS A 169 5.60 8.81 -1.89
C CYS A 169 6.30 7.93 -2.94
N PHE A 170 7.11 6.99 -2.47
CA PHE A 170 7.63 5.90 -3.31
C PHE A 170 6.70 4.70 -3.21
N LEU A 171 6.58 3.96 -4.31
CA LEU A 171 5.83 2.71 -4.38
C LEU A 171 6.71 1.63 -5.02
N HIS A 172 6.88 0.50 -4.33
CA HIS A 172 7.54 -0.68 -4.88
C HIS A 172 6.50 -1.57 -5.55
N PHE A 173 6.39 -1.45 -6.88
CA PHE A 173 5.28 -2.00 -7.64
C PHE A 173 5.69 -3.16 -8.55
N LYS A 174 4.85 -4.20 -8.63
CA LYS A 174 4.99 -5.31 -9.59
C LYS A 174 3.82 -5.27 -10.60
N PRO A 175 4.05 -4.88 -11.87
CA PRO A 175 2.98 -4.61 -12.84
C PRO A 175 2.11 -5.80 -13.23
N ASN A 176 2.62 -7.03 -13.10
CA ASN A 176 1.92 -8.24 -13.52
C ASN A 176 2.06 -9.34 -12.48
N ALA A 177 1.02 -10.17 -12.34
CA ALA A 177 1.05 -11.43 -11.60
C ALA A 177 2.00 -12.49 -12.21
N ASN A 178 2.71 -12.17 -13.29
CA ASN A 178 3.68 -13.06 -13.89
C ASN A 178 4.93 -13.13 -13.02
N ALA A 179 5.36 -14.35 -12.68
CA ALA A 179 6.50 -14.61 -11.80
C ALA A 179 7.77 -13.84 -12.22
N ASN A 180 8.00 -13.70 -13.53
CA ASN A 180 9.21 -13.11 -14.12
C ASN A 180 9.21 -11.56 -14.22
N ALA A 181 8.12 -10.88 -13.86
CA ALA A 181 8.09 -9.42 -13.89
C ALA A 181 9.00 -8.83 -12.80
N LYS A 182 9.96 -7.97 -13.20
CA LYS A 182 10.84 -7.29 -12.25
C LYS A 182 10.07 -6.21 -11.48
N PRO A 183 10.30 -6.05 -10.16
CA PRO A 183 9.70 -4.97 -9.39
C PRO A 183 10.21 -3.61 -9.88
N CYS A 184 9.37 -2.60 -9.73
CA CYS A 184 9.61 -1.23 -10.16
C CYS A 184 9.60 -0.31 -8.95
N THR A 185 10.51 0.66 -8.90
CA THR A 185 10.41 1.77 -7.95
C THR A 185 9.74 2.94 -8.65
N LEU A 186 8.54 3.26 -8.21
CA LEU A 186 7.74 4.36 -8.75
C LEU A 186 7.81 5.56 -7.81
N LEU A 187 7.90 6.75 -8.37
CA LEU A 187 7.65 8.00 -7.67
C LEU A 187 6.22 8.44 -7.98
N CYS A 188 5.42 8.53 -6.93
CA CYS A 188 4.04 9.00 -7.01
C CYS A 188 3.97 10.36 -6.34
N PHE A 189 3.43 11.38 -7.01
CA PHE A 189 3.25 12.70 -6.41
C PHE A 189 1.97 13.37 -6.87
N VAL A 190 1.38 14.19 -5.99
CA VAL A 190 0.18 14.97 -6.29
C VAL A 190 0.57 16.39 -6.64
N GLY A 191 0.19 16.83 -7.84
CA GLY A 191 0.39 18.18 -8.35
C GLY A 191 -0.92 18.82 -8.77
N ARG A 192 -0.88 20.14 -8.99
CA ARG A 192 -1.99 20.90 -9.57
C ARG A 192 -1.66 21.26 -11.01
N ASP A 193 -2.44 20.72 -11.92
CA ASP A 193 -2.41 21.04 -13.35
C ASP A 193 -3.39 22.18 -13.66
N SER A 194 -3.02 23.07 -14.59
CA SER A 194 -3.83 24.23 -14.94
C SER A 194 -5.15 23.88 -15.65
N PHE A 195 -5.20 22.77 -16.38
CA PHE A 195 -6.37 22.33 -17.15
C PHE A 195 -7.15 21.24 -16.43
N TYR A 196 -6.45 20.26 -15.87
CA TYR A 196 -7.06 19.05 -15.30
C TYR A 196 -7.29 19.14 -13.78
N GLY A 197 -6.83 20.20 -13.12
CA GLY A 197 -6.98 20.37 -11.68
C GLY A 197 -6.01 19.49 -10.90
N TRP A 198 -6.51 18.68 -9.95
CA TRP A 198 -5.65 17.83 -9.13
C TRP A 198 -5.26 16.55 -9.87
N MET A 199 -3.96 16.30 -9.95
CA MET A 199 -3.38 15.19 -10.70
C MET A 199 -2.42 14.39 -9.83
N ILE A 200 -2.51 13.06 -9.89
CA ILE A 200 -1.50 12.15 -9.38
C ILE A 200 -0.59 11.76 -10.54
N HIS A 201 0.68 12.11 -10.47
CA HIS A 201 1.70 11.69 -11.43
C HIS A 201 2.44 10.47 -10.90
N ILE A 202 2.60 9.46 -11.75
CA ILE A 202 3.30 8.21 -11.43
C ILE A 202 4.44 8.06 -12.43
N GLU A 203 5.67 8.22 -11.93
CA GLU A 203 6.89 8.13 -12.72
C GLU A 203 7.68 6.87 -12.35
N ASN A 204 8.22 6.20 -13.36
CA ASN A 204 9.05 5.01 -13.14
C ASN A 204 10.52 5.42 -12.98
N LEU A 205 11.09 5.22 -11.80
CA LEU A 205 12.48 5.53 -11.48
C LEU A 205 13.43 4.32 -11.63
N SER A 206 12.90 3.16 -12.03
CA SER A 206 13.66 1.91 -12.12
C SER A 206 14.70 1.98 -13.25
N LYS A 207 15.92 1.51 -13.00
CA LYS A 207 16.89 1.25 -14.07
C LYS A 207 16.55 -0.06 -14.78
N HIS A 208 16.63 -0.05 -16.12
CA HIS A 208 16.50 -1.17 -17.07
C HIS A 208 15.71 -2.43 -16.62
N GLY A 209 14.58 -2.70 -17.28
CA GLY A 209 13.89 -4.01 -17.21
C GLY A 209 12.48 -3.98 -16.64
N CYS A 210 12.00 -2.86 -16.11
CA CYS A 210 10.58 -2.63 -15.83
C CYS A 210 9.96 -1.75 -16.91
N SER A 211 8.91 -2.23 -17.58
CA SER A 211 8.19 -1.54 -18.66
C SER A 211 7.02 -0.68 -18.18
N PHE A 212 7.00 -0.26 -16.90
CA PHE A 212 5.92 0.59 -16.40
C PHE A 212 5.95 1.94 -17.11
N VAL A 213 4.87 2.24 -17.84
CA VAL A 213 4.69 3.49 -18.58
C VAL A 213 4.23 4.56 -17.61
N LYS A 214 4.79 5.77 -17.71
CA LYS A 214 4.38 6.94 -16.90
C LYS A 214 2.87 7.15 -17.01
N LYS A 215 2.22 7.47 -15.87
CA LYS A 215 0.78 7.72 -15.81
C LYS A 215 0.47 9.02 -15.08
N ALA A 216 -0.71 9.55 -15.39
CA ALA A 216 -1.32 10.66 -14.68
C ALA A 216 -2.78 10.32 -14.41
N ILE A 217 -3.23 10.49 -13.17
CA ILE A 217 -4.60 10.22 -12.73
C ILE A 217 -5.22 11.55 -12.31
N SER A 218 -6.25 12.01 -13.02
CA SER A 218 -7.04 13.17 -12.62
C SER A 218 -8.06 12.79 -11.56
N PHE A 219 -8.21 13.61 -10.53
CA PHE A 219 -9.28 13.47 -9.55
C PHE A 219 -9.83 14.84 -9.15
N SER A 220 -11.09 14.85 -8.72
CA SER A 220 -11.80 16.08 -8.37
C SER A 220 -12.65 15.85 -7.14
N PHE A 221 -12.89 16.92 -6.39
CA PHE A 221 -13.76 16.87 -5.23
C PHE A 221 -15.22 17.09 -5.62
N PRO A 222 -16.19 16.55 -4.86
CA PRO A 222 -17.60 16.87 -5.02
C PRO A 222 -17.84 18.39 -5.03
N GLN A 223 -18.76 18.88 -5.88
CA GLN A 223 -18.95 20.31 -6.14
C GLN A 223 -19.19 21.20 -4.90
N ARG A 224 -19.59 20.62 -3.77
CA ARG A 224 -19.82 21.30 -2.49
C ARG A 224 -18.55 21.59 -1.68
N ARG A 225 -17.37 21.19 -2.14
CA ARG A 225 -16.09 21.29 -1.41
C ARG A 225 -14.96 21.83 -2.29
N ARG A 226 -15.13 23.05 -2.84
CA ARG A 226 -14.12 23.67 -3.72
C ARG A 226 -12.87 24.15 -2.98
N ASP A 227 -12.98 24.28 -1.66
CA ASP A 227 -11.95 24.65 -0.70
C ASP A 227 -11.16 23.43 -0.17
N ASP A 228 -11.53 22.22 -0.57
CA ASP A 228 -10.79 21.00 -0.22
C ASP A 228 -9.57 20.80 -1.13
N PHE A 229 -8.50 20.22 -0.57
CA PHE A 229 -7.24 19.99 -1.28
C PHE A 229 -6.50 18.78 -0.70
N PRO A 230 -5.68 18.07 -1.50
CA PRO A 230 -4.93 16.93 -1.01
C PRO A 230 -3.85 17.39 -0.02
N VAL A 231 -3.72 16.70 1.11
CA VAL A 231 -2.74 17.03 2.17
C VAL A 231 -1.68 15.95 2.34
N ALA A 232 -2.04 14.68 2.12
CA ALA A 232 -1.15 13.57 2.33
C ALA A 232 -1.43 12.42 1.35
N MET A 233 -0.38 11.71 0.96
CA MET A 233 -0.48 10.51 0.15
C MET A 233 0.40 9.40 0.75
N GLN A 234 -0.16 8.20 0.82
CA GLN A 234 0.54 7.00 1.30
C GLN A 234 0.41 5.88 0.26
N ALA A 235 1.52 5.26 -0.09
CA ALA A 235 1.55 4.10 -0.96
C ALA A 235 1.37 2.80 -0.16
N ASN A 236 0.78 1.81 -0.81
CA ASN A 236 0.75 0.43 -0.33
C ASN A 236 1.30 -0.51 -1.39
N ASP A 237 2.47 -1.08 -1.10
CA ASP A 237 3.20 -1.97 -2.00
C ASP A 237 2.45 -3.29 -2.25
N LYS A 238 1.77 -3.82 -1.22
CA LYS A 238 1.08 -5.13 -1.28
C LYS A 238 0.05 -5.18 -2.41
N TYR A 239 -0.77 -4.15 -2.55
CA TYR A 239 -1.80 -4.09 -3.60
C TYR A 239 -1.43 -3.16 -4.75
N GLY A 240 -0.35 -2.37 -4.64
CA GLY A 240 0.03 -1.39 -5.65
C GLY A 240 -0.98 -0.24 -5.75
N ILE A 241 -1.40 0.28 -4.59
CA ILE A 241 -2.42 1.34 -4.51
C ILE A 241 -1.88 2.60 -3.83
N LEU A 242 -2.58 3.71 -4.03
CA LEU A 242 -2.31 5.00 -3.39
C LEU A 242 -3.52 5.44 -2.58
N PHE A 243 -3.31 5.75 -1.30
CA PHE A 243 -4.25 6.47 -0.45
C PHE A 243 -3.94 7.96 -0.56
N VAL A 244 -4.91 8.78 -0.95
CA VAL A 244 -4.81 10.24 -0.98
C VAL A 244 -5.86 10.83 -0.06
N ILE A 245 -5.41 11.63 0.91
CA ILE A 245 -6.27 12.26 1.90
C ILE A 245 -6.34 13.75 1.65
N THR A 246 -7.53 14.30 1.81
CA THR A 246 -7.80 15.73 1.68
C THR A 246 -7.81 16.45 3.03
N SER A 247 -7.69 17.77 3.02
CA SER A 247 -7.69 18.60 4.22
C SER A 247 -8.98 18.43 5.03
N HIS A 248 -10.11 18.17 4.36
CA HIS A 248 -11.39 17.91 5.03
C HIS A 248 -11.62 16.43 5.37
N GLY A 249 -10.58 15.60 5.35
CA GLY A 249 -10.67 14.20 5.80
C GLY A 249 -11.41 13.27 4.84
N TYR A 250 -11.43 13.60 3.55
CA TYR A 250 -11.91 12.70 2.51
C TYR A 250 -10.77 11.79 2.04
N LEU A 251 -11.08 10.52 1.75
CA LEU A 251 -10.12 9.54 1.28
C LEU A 251 -10.46 9.10 -0.14
N HIS A 252 -9.45 9.20 -0.99
CA HIS A 252 -9.42 8.59 -2.30
C HIS A 252 -8.42 7.45 -2.32
N VAL A 253 -8.78 6.33 -2.92
CA VAL A 253 -7.90 5.17 -3.08
C VAL A 253 -7.81 4.83 -4.56
N PHE A 254 -6.59 4.77 -5.10
CA PHE A 254 -6.37 4.52 -6.52
C PHE A 254 -5.49 3.30 -6.77
N ASP A 255 -5.87 2.49 -7.75
CA ASP A 255 -4.98 1.50 -8.34
C ASP A 255 -3.99 2.16 -9.31
N VAL A 256 -2.70 1.92 -9.12
CA VAL A 256 -1.64 2.47 -9.98
C VAL A 256 -1.57 1.78 -11.35
N ASN A 257 -2.03 0.53 -11.44
CA ASN A 257 -1.85 -0.26 -12.67
C ASN A 257 -2.89 0.02 -13.75
N ASP A 258 -4.17 0.11 -13.40
CA ASP A 258 -5.22 0.40 -14.38
C ASP A 258 -5.81 1.81 -14.15
N SER A 259 -5.22 2.58 -13.23
CA SER A 259 -5.61 3.98 -12.93
C SER A 259 -7.08 4.12 -12.54
N ILE A 260 -7.62 3.12 -11.84
CA ILE A 260 -9.00 3.10 -11.39
C ILE A 260 -9.13 3.65 -9.96
N CYS A 261 -10.19 4.42 -9.71
CA CYS A 261 -10.58 4.82 -8.36
C CYS A 261 -11.27 3.63 -7.68
N LEU A 262 -10.65 3.13 -6.61
CA LEU A 262 -11.13 1.99 -5.83
C LEU A 262 -12.12 2.41 -4.74
N TYR A 263 -11.90 3.58 -4.15
CA TYR A 263 -12.74 4.13 -3.10
C TYR A 263 -12.68 5.64 -3.12
N GLU A 264 -13.82 6.26 -2.87
CA GLU A 264 -13.96 7.68 -2.63
C GLU A 264 -15.01 7.85 -1.53
N GLY A 265 -14.62 8.45 -0.41
CA GLY A 265 -15.52 8.53 0.74
C GLY A 265 -14.96 9.29 1.93
N MET A 266 -15.86 9.58 2.87
CA MET A 266 -15.52 10.31 4.08
C MET A 266 -14.72 9.41 5.02
N PHE A 267 -13.47 9.79 5.29
CA PHE A 267 -12.59 9.01 6.16
C PHE A 267 -12.63 9.50 7.60
N THR A 268 -12.64 10.81 7.81
CA THR A 268 -12.77 11.40 9.14
C THR A 268 -13.45 12.76 9.08
N SER A 269 -14.36 13.04 10.01
CA SER A 269 -15.16 14.28 10.04
C SER A 269 -14.38 15.55 10.39
N TYR A 270 -13.11 15.41 10.75
CA TYR A 270 -12.25 16.51 11.18
C TYR A 270 -10.96 16.50 10.35
N PRO A 271 -10.31 17.66 10.16
CA PRO A 271 -9.08 17.73 9.38
C PRO A 271 -8.01 16.78 9.89
N VAL A 272 -7.25 16.21 8.95
CA VAL A 272 -6.17 15.27 9.25
C VAL A 272 -4.91 16.05 9.58
N VAL A 273 -4.34 15.77 10.74
CA VAL A 273 -3.09 16.38 11.23
C VAL A 273 -1.89 15.62 10.68
N LEU A 274 -1.90 14.29 10.83
CA LEU A 274 -0.81 13.41 10.37
C LEU A 274 -1.36 12.09 9.81
N LEU A 275 -0.61 11.50 8.89
CA LEU A 275 -0.90 10.23 8.23
C LEU A 275 0.37 9.38 8.12
N THR A 276 0.25 8.08 8.35
CA THR A 276 1.29 7.11 8.01
C THR A 276 0.69 5.77 7.56
N ALA A 277 1.53 4.86 7.09
CA ALA A 277 1.11 3.49 6.76
C ALA A 277 0.61 2.76 8.01
N TYR A 278 -0.42 1.92 7.84
CA TYR A 278 -0.94 1.07 8.89
C TYR A 278 -0.83 -0.39 8.48
N LYS A 279 0.03 -1.13 9.20
CA LYS A 279 0.38 -2.51 8.87
C LYS A 279 0.78 -2.62 7.39
N ASP A 280 0.40 -3.74 6.76
CA ASP A 280 0.75 -4.01 5.36
C ASP A 280 -0.39 -3.67 4.38
N ASN A 281 -1.53 -3.17 4.86
CA ASN A 281 -2.78 -3.09 4.07
C ASN A 281 -3.63 -1.83 4.26
N GLY A 282 -3.12 -0.82 4.95
CA GLY A 282 -3.90 0.38 5.21
C GLY A 282 -3.10 1.61 5.59
N ILE A 283 -3.81 2.56 6.18
CA ILE A 283 -3.31 3.83 6.67
C ILE A 283 -3.88 4.13 8.06
N VAL A 284 -3.14 4.92 8.83
CA VAL A 284 -3.58 5.46 10.11
C VAL A 284 -3.30 6.95 10.16
N CYS A 285 -4.26 7.70 10.68
CA CYS A 285 -4.15 9.14 10.86
C CYS A 285 -4.51 9.56 12.28
N VAL A 286 -4.08 10.76 12.63
CA VAL A 286 -4.61 11.53 13.76
C VAL A 286 -5.29 12.76 13.19
N ASN A 287 -6.53 13.04 13.61
CA ASN A 287 -7.24 14.27 13.22
C ASN A 287 -7.09 15.37 14.28
N GLU A 288 -7.60 16.57 14.00
CA GLU A 288 -7.52 17.73 14.92
C GLU A 288 -8.26 17.50 16.24
N MET A 289 -9.23 16.58 16.28
CA MET A 289 -9.88 16.15 17.53
C MET A 289 -9.07 15.09 18.28
N GLY A 290 -7.85 14.78 17.81
CA GLY A 290 -6.92 13.76 18.30
C GLY A 290 -7.40 12.32 18.19
N TYR A 291 -8.46 12.06 17.42
CA TYR A 291 -8.90 10.70 17.15
C TYR A 291 -7.89 9.98 16.25
N ILE A 292 -7.53 8.77 16.64
CA ILE A 292 -6.68 7.89 15.84
C ILE A 292 -7.60 7.10 14.92
N VAL A 293 -7.58 7.36 13.61
CA VAL A 293 -8.48 6.71 12.64
C VAL A 293 -7.68 5.86 11.68
N THR A 294 -8.14 4.64 11.40
CA THR A 294 -7.52 3.72 10.44
C THR A 294 -8.44 3.44 9.28
N ALA A 295 -7.87 3.27 8.09
CA ALA A 295 -8.57 2.76 6.91
C ALA A 295 -7.76 1.59 6.34
N VAL A 296 -8.42 0.45 6.20
CA VAL A 296 -7.80 -0.81 5.75
C VAL A 296 -8.62 -1.41 4.62
N ILE A 297 -7.97 -1.99 3.61
CA ILE A 297 -8.70 -2.69 2.54
C ILE A 297 -9.51 -3.85 3.12
N ASN A 298 -10.79 -3.91 2.75
CA ASN A 298 -11.64 -5.06 3.01
C ASN A 298 -11.41 -6.14 1.93
N GLU A 299 -10.46 -7.05 2.15
CA GLU A 299 -10.12 -8.07 1.16
C GLU A 299 -11.32 -8.93 0.71
N GLU A 300 -12.32 -9.13 1.58
CA GLU A 300 -13.50 -9.96 1.31
C GLU A 300 -14.54 -9.26 0.44
N GLU A 301 -14.65 -7.92 0.53
CA GLU A 301 -15.73 -7.14 -0.09
C GLU A 301 -15.25 -6.14 -1.15
N ILE A 302 -13.95 -5.86 -1.24
CA ILE A 302 -13.45 -4.85 -2.20
C ILE A 302 -13.83 -5.23 -3.64
N ILE A 303 -13.71 -6.51 -4.01
CA ILE A 303 -14.03 -6.95 -5.37
C ILE A 303 -15.54 -6.91 -5.63
N SER A 304 -16.38 -7.31 -4.67
CA SER A 304 -17.83 -7.25 -4.80
C SER A 304 -18.30 -5.80 -4.99
N CYS A 305 -17.78 -4.88 -4.18
CA CYS A 305 -18.05 -3.45 -4.26
C CYS A 305 -17.61 -2.84 -5.61
N LEU A 306 -16.39 -3.13 -6.05
CA LEU A 306 -15.86 -2.63 -7.34
C LEU A 306 -16.66 -3.16 -8.53
N SER A 307 -17.14 -4.39 -8.45
CA SER A 307 -17.98 -4.99 -9.50
C SER A 307 -19.32 -4.29 -9.67
N ILE A 308 -19.82 -3.67 -8.60
CA ILE A 308 -21.06 -2.88 -8.61
C ILE A 308 -20.79 -1.45 -9.06
N SER A 309 -19.73 -0.82 -8.56
CA SER A 309 -19.44 0.61 -8.80
C SER A 309 -18.78 0.88 -10.15
N LEU A 310 -17.94 -0.03 -10.65
CA LEU A 310 -17.17 0.17 -11.88
C LEU A 310 -17.80 -0.55 -13.07
N LYS A 311 -17.96 0.19 -14.17
CA LYS A 311 -18.38 -0.38 -15.46
C LYS A 311 -17.32 -1.29 -16.09
N ASN A 312 -16.04 -0.99 -15.85
CA ASN A 312 -14.92 -1.71 -16.44
C ASN A 312 -14.60 -2.99 -15.65
N LYS A 313 -15.37 -4.05 -15.90
CA LYS A 313 -15.18 -5.38 -15.28
C LYS A 313 -13.79 -5.96 -15.51
N SER A 314 -13.17 -5.69 -16.67
CA SER A 314 -11.82 -6.18 -16.99
C SER A 314 -10.77 -5.62 -16.02
N ALA A 315 -10.84 -4.34 -15.67
CA ALA A 315 -9.94 -3.74 -14.70
C ALA A 315 -10.13 -4.34 -13.29
N VAL A 316 -11.38 -4.59 -12.88
CA VAL A 316 -11.69 -5.25 -11.59
C VAL A 316 -11.09 -6.65 -11.54
N MET A 317 -11.22 -7.44 -12.62
CA MET A 317 -10.63 -8.78 -12.71
C MET A 317 -9.09 -8.75 -12.67
N LYS A 318 -8.46 -7.80 -13.37
CA LYS A 318 -6.99 -7.62 -13.31
C LYS A 318 -6.52 -7.25 -11.91
N PHE A 319 -7.23 -6.34 -11.24
CA PHE A 319 -6.92 -5.94 -9.87
C PHE A 319 -7.08 -7.13 -8.92
N ALA A 320 -8.21 -7.84 -8.96
CA ALA A 320 -8.46 -9.04 -8.14
C ALA A 320 -7.35 -10.07 -8.31
N ARG A 321 -6.97 -10.37 -9.56
CA ARG A 321 -5.92 -11.33 -9.86
C ARG A 321 -4.54 -10.88 -9.39
N ARG A 322 -4.16 -9.63 -9.64
CA ARG A 322 -2.84 -9.11 -9.26
C ARG A 322 -2.65 -9.10 -7.75
N CYS A 323 -3.71 -8.77 -7.02
CA CYS A 323 -3.74 -8.68 -5.57
C CYS A 323 -4.08 -10.00 -4.87
N ASN A 324 -4.41 -11.05 -5.64
CA ASN A 324 -4.89 -12.35 -5.13
C ASN A 324 -6.08 -12.20 -4.16
N LEU A 325 -7.06 -11.38 -4.55
CA LEU A 325 -8.25 -11.09 -3.75
C LEU A 325 -9.42 -12.00 -4.14
N PRO A 326 -10.22 -12.48 -3.17
CA PRO A 326 -11.40 -13.30 -3.43
C PRO A 326 -12.57 -12.47 -4.02
N GLY A 327 -13.61 -13.15 -4.48
CA GLY A 327 -14.88 -12.51 -4.88
C GLY A 327 -15.00 -12.16 -6.37
N ALA A 328 -13.98 -12.49 -7.18
CA ALA A 328 -14.00 -12.31 -8.64
C ALA A 328 -14.47 -13.55 -9.41
N GLU A 329 -14.79 -14.67 -8.72
CA GLU A 329 -15.11 -15.96 -9.35
C GLU A 329 -16.30 -15.84 -10.32
N GLY A 330 -17.31 -15.08 -9.94
CA GLY A 330 -18.47 -14.80 -10.78
C GLY A 330 -18.13 -14.00 -12.04
N LEU A 331 -17.23 -13.00 -11.93
CA LEU A 331 -16.77 -12.21 -13.08
C LEU A 331 -15.97 -13.06 -14.05
N PHE A 332 -15.06 -13.88 -13.51
CA PHE A 332 -14.23 -14.80 -14.26
C PHE A 332 -15.04 -15.86 -14.99
N SER A 333 -16.03 -16.45 -14.31
CA SER A 333 -16.96 -17.38 -14.93
C SER A 333 -17.72 -16.71 -16.07
N TRP A 334 -18.22 -15.49 -15.86
CA TRP A 334 -18.93 -14.73 -16.89
C TRP A 334 -18.04 -14.44 -18.11
N GLU A 335 -16.81 -13.95 -17.91
CA GLU A 335 -15.86 -13.67 -19.02
C GLU A 335 -15.49 -14.94 -19.79
N PHE A 336 -15.29 -16.08 -19.10
CA PHE A 336 -15.04 -17.36 -19.74
C PHE A 336 -16.19 -17.76 -20.68
N TRP A 337 -17.43 -17.70 -20.20
CA TRP A 337 -18.60 -18.06 -21.01
C TRP A 337 -18.84 -17.07 -22.16
N ASP A 338 -18.59 -15.78 -21.96
CA ASP A 338 -18.67 -14.78 -23.02
C ASP A 338 -17.67 -15.07 -24.16
N LEU A 339 -16.41 -15.35 -23.82
CA LEU A 339 -15.40 -15.76 -24.80
C LEU A 339 -15.82 -17.04 -25.55
N CYS A 340 -16.42 -18.00 -24.86
CA CYS A 340 -16.91 -19.23 -25.50
C CYS A 340 -18.08 -18.97 -26.46
N ASN A 341 -19.01 -18.08 -26.09
CA ASN A 341 -20.14 -17.69 -26.92
C ASN A 341 -19.67 -16.94 -28.18
N ASN A 342 -18.58 -16.17 -28.06
CA ASN A 342 -17.94 -15.48 -29.19
C ASN A 342 -17.04 -16.40 -30.04
N GLY A 343 -16.94 -17.69 -29.71
CA GLY A 343 -16.09 -18.66 -30.41
C GLY A 343 -14.59 -18.54 -30.10
N GLU A 344 -14.20 -17.72 -29.14
CA GLU A 344 -12.82 -17.45 -28.74
C GLU A 344 -12.28 -18.51 -27.74
N TYR A 345 -12.43 -19.79 -28.07
CA TYR A 345 -12.16 -20.90 -27.13
C TYR A 345 -10.72 -20.97 -26.63
N TYR A 346 -9.73 -20.57 -27.44
CA TYR A 346 -8.33 -20.56 -27.01
C TYR A 346 -8.07 -19.50 -25.95
N ARG A 347 -8.65 -18.30 -26.08
CA ARG A 347 -8.57 -17.25 -25.05
C ARG A 347 -9.31 -17.67 -23.79
N ALA A 348 -10.47 -18.31 -23.93
CA ALA A 348 -11.20 -18.88 -22.80
C ALA A 348 -10.35 -19.93 -22.04
N ALA A 349 -9.64 -20.79 -22.76
CA ALA A 349 -8.74 -21.78 -22.16
C ALA A 349 -7.53 -21.14 -21.45
N GLU A 350 -6.95 -20.08 -22.01
CA GLU A 350 -5.87 -19.33 -21.35
C GLU A 350 -6.36 -18.64 -20.08
N LEU A 351 -7.55 -18.03 -20.12
CA LEU A 351 -8.20 -17.41 -18.97
C LEU A 351 -8.48 -18.45 -17.87
N ALA A 352 -9.06 -19.60 -18.21
CA ALA A 352 -9.36 -20.64 -17.23
C ALA A 352 -8.10 -21.19 -16.53
N ALA A 353 -6.94 -21.21 -17.20
CA ALA A 353 -5.71 -21.79 -16.64
C ALA A 353 -5.04 -20.91 -15.56
N ILE A 354 -5.38 -19.63 -15.52
CA ILE A 354 -4.79 -18.64 -14.60
C ILE A 354 -5.67 -18.32 -13.41
N ILE A 355 -6.94 -18.76 -13.41
CA ILE A 355 -7.91 -18.46 -12.34
C ILE A 355 -8.05 -19.67 -11.43
N HIS A 356 -8.14 -19.41 -10.13
CA HIS A 356 -8.46 -20.42 -9.12
C HIS A 356 -9.97 -20.42 -8.88
N MET A 357 -10.68 -21.35 -9.53
CA MET A 357 -12.09 -21.61 -9.29
C MET A 357 -12.27 -22.81 -8.35
N ASP A 358 -13.47 -22.98 -7.81
CA ASP A 358 -13.80 -24.21 -7.09
C ASP A 358 -13.68 -25.46 -8.00
N THR A 359 -13.61 -26.63 -7.38
CA THR A 359 -13.40 -27.91 -8.09
C THR A 359 -14.53 -28.25 -9.06
N LEU A 360 -15.77 -27.87 -8.75
CA LEU A 360 -16.95 -28.16 -9.58
C LEU A 360 -16.96 -27.29 -10.84
N ALA A 361 -16.73 -25.99 -10.69
CA ALA A 361 -16.61 -25.02 -11.78
C ALA A 361 -15.44 -25.38 -12.69
N THR A 362 -14.30 -25.75 -12.12
CA THR A 362 -13.12 -26.19 -12.88
C THR A 362 -13.44 -27.45 -13.69
N ALA A 363 -14.11 -28.43 -13.10
CA ALA A 363 -14.52 -29.66 -13.82
C ALA A 363 -15.47 -29.35 -15.00
N ARG A 364 -16.45 -28.45 -14.80
CA ARG A 364 -17.37 -28.01 -15.86
C ARG A 364 -16.65 -27.31 -17.01
N ILE A 365 -15.68 -26.45 -16.70
CA ILE A 365 -14.86 -25.75 -17.70
C ILE A 365 -14.07 -26.76 -18.55
N ILE A 366 -13.40 -27.73 -17.91
CA ILE A 366 -12.61 -28.76 -18.60
C ILE A 366 -13.50 -29.60 -19.52
N GLU A 367 -14.67 -30.01 -19.04
CA GLU A 367 -15.63 -30.80 -19.83
C GLU A 367 -16.17 -30.00 -21.01
N TYR A 368 -16.49 -28.72 -20.82
CA TYR A 368 -16.94 -27.86 -21.90
C TYR A 368 -15.86 -27.70 -22.97
N LEU A 369 -14.64 -27.28 -22.60
CA LEU A 369 -13.53 -27.12 -23.54
C LEU A 369 -13.24 -28.41 -24.32
N TYR A 370 -13.34 -29.57 -23.67
CA TYR A 370 -13.17 -30.85 -24.34
C TYR A 370 -14.29 -31.16 -25.35
N SER A 371 -15.53 -30.74 -25.07
CA SER A 371 -16.66 -31.00 -25.96
C SER A 371 -16.68 -30.13 -27.22
N VAL A 372 -15.95 -29.00 -27.22
CA VAL A 372 -15.83 -28.10 -28.37
C VAL A 372 -15.24 -28.83 -29.59
N LYS A 373 -15.99 -28.81 -30.70
CA LYS A 373 -15.56 -29.35 -31.99
C LYS A 373 -15.02 -28.22 -32.87
N LEU A 374 -13.71 -28.22 -33.07
CA LEU A 374 -13.01 -27.29 -33.97
C LEU A 374 -12.78 -27.89 -35.36
N GLY A 375 -12.26 -27.08 -36.30
CA GLY A 375 -11.91 -27.55 -37.64
C GLY A 375 -10.91 -28.71 -37.62
N LYS A 376 -10.86 -29.52 -38.69
CA LYS A 376 -10.08 -30.78 -38.77
C LYS A 376 -8.57 -30.67 -38.44
N LYS A 377 -7.98 -29.47 -38.43
CA LYS A 377 -6.56 -29.23 -38.12
C LYS A 377 -6.32 -28.52 -36.78
N GLU A 378 -7.36 -28.08 -36.09
CA GLU A 378 -7.22 -27.27 -34.89
C GLU A 378 -7.18 -28.15 -33.62
N PRO A 379 -6.16 -27.98 -32.76
CA PRO A 379 -6.07 -28.74 -31.52
C PRO A 379 -7.19 -28.33 -30.56
N ASN A 380 -7.81 -29.30 -29.88
CA ASN A 380 -8.86 -29.01 -28.92
C ASN A 380 -8.35 -28.06 -27.79
N PRO A 381 -9.10 -27.02 -27.41
CA PRO A 381 -8.68 -25.99 -26.45
C PRO A 381 -8.33 -26.52 -25.06
N VAL A 382 -8.89 -27.66 -24.65
CA VAL A 382 -8.63 -28.26 -23.32
C VAL A 382 -7.13 -28.55 -23.10
N PHE A 383 -6.40 -28.89 -24.17
CA PHE A 383 -4.97 -29.15 -24.07
C PHE A 383 -4.15 -27.88 -23.87
N LEU A 384 -4.62 -26.74 -24.40
CA LEU A 384 -4.02 -25.44 -24.11
C LEU A 384 -4.22 -25.07 -22.64
N TYR A 385 -5.43 -25.29 -22.10
CA TYR A 385 -5.71 -25.09 -20.68
C TYR A 385 -4.72 -25.87 -19.80
N PHE A 386 -4.58 -27.19 -20.01
CA PHE A 386 -3.66 -28.00 -19.20
C PHE A 386 -2.20 -27.60 -19.36
N LYS A 387 -1.78 -27.24 -20.58
CA LYS A 387 -0.43 -26.71 -20.82
C LYS A 387 -0.17 -25.45 -20.00
N ARG A 388 -1.07 -24.45 -20.09
CA ARG A 388 -0.95 -23.19 -19.34
C ARG A 388 -1.04 -23.41 -17.83
N ARG A 389 -1.87 -24.35 -17.38
CA ARG A 389 -2.01 -24.68 -15.96
C ARG A 389 -0.71 -25.23 -15.39
N LEU A 390 -0.07 -26.16 -16.11
CA LEU A 390 1.26 -26.71 -15.78
C LEU A 390 2.37 -25.65 -15.80
N GLU A 391 2.31 -24.67 -16.71
CA GLU A 391 3.23 -23.51 -16.71
C GLU A 391 3.09 -22.65 -15.44
N ASN A 392 1.88 -22.60 -14.85
CA ASN A 392 1.58 -21.82 -13.64
C ASN A 392 1.77 -22.59 -12.33
N GLY A 393 1.86 -23.93 -12.37
CA GLY A 393 2.07 -24.77 -11.19
C GLY A 393 1.52 -26.20 -11.31
N PRO A 394 1.60 -26.99 -10.24
CA PRO A 394 1.10 -28.36 -10.21
C PRO A 394 -0.42 -28.43 -10.43
N LEU A 395 -0.87 -29.48 -11.12
CA LEU A 395 -2.29 -29.79 -11.23
C LEU A 395 -2.83 -30.31 -9.88
N ASN A 396 -4.06 -29.95 -9.57
CA ASN A 396 -4.80 -30.57 -8.47
C ASN A 396 -5.22 -32.00 -8.84
N ILE A 397 -5.75 -32.76 -7.88
CA ILE A 397 -6.10 -34.19 -8.06
C ILE A 397 -7.14 -34.39 -9.17
N MET A 398 -8.16 -33.51 -9.24
CA MET A 398 -9.20 -33.58 -10.26
C MET A 398 -8.65 -33.27 -11.66
N GLU A 399 -7.87 -32.20 -11.80
CA GLU A 399 -7.19 -31.79 -13.04
C GLU A 399 -6.25 -32.89 -13.53
N SER A 400 -5.46 -33.46 -12.61
CA SER A 400 -4.55 -34.58 -12.82
C SER A 400 -5.27 -35.80 -13.39
N PHE A 401 -6.37 -36.21 -12.75
CA PHE A 401 -7.18 -37.34 -13.21
C PHE A 401 -7.78 -37.09 -14.60
N LYS A 402 -8.34 -35.89 -14.84
CA LYS A 402 -8.93 -35.53 -16.15
C LYS A 402 -7.87 -35.53 -17.25
N LEU A 403 -6.69 -34.94 -17.02
CA LEU A 403 -5.60 -34.94 -18.00
C LEU A 403 -5.14 -36.36 -18.33
N CYS A 404 -4.89 -37.19 -17.31
CA CYS A 404 -4.51 -38.58 -17.51
C CYS A 404 -5.53 -39.36 -18.33
N LYS A 405 -6.83 -39.20 -18.04
CA LYS A 405 -7.92 -39.83 -18.80
C LYS A 405 -7.88 -39.43 -20.28
N LEU A 406 -7.71 -38.14 -20.58
CA LEU A 406 -7.65 -37.61 -21.94
C LEU A 406 -6.42 -38.10 -22.72
N LEU A 407 -5.27 -38.19 -22.05
CA LEU A 407 -4.03 -38.68 -22.65
C LEU A 407 -4.06 -40.19 -22.92
N LEU A 408 -4.69 -40.97 -22.04
CA LEU A 408 -4.90 -42.41 -22.24
C LEU A 408 -5.78 -42.70 -23.46
N GLN A 409 -6.86 -41.93 -23.64
CA GLN A 409 -7.74 -42.05 -24.83
C GLN A 409 -7.01 -41.76 -26.15
N ARG A 410 -5.92 -40.98 -26.10
CA ARG A 410 -5.05 -40.68 -27.25
C ARG A 410 -3.80 -41.56 -27.33
N GLU A 411 -3.73 -42.63 -26.53
CA GLU A 411 -2.62 -43.57 -26.45
C GLU A 411 -1.25 -42.93 -26.11
N ARG A 412 -1.25 -41.75 -25.46
CA ARG A 412 -0.03 -41.01 -25.10
C ARG A 412 0.58 -41.46 -23.76
N LYS A 413 0.73 -42.78 -23.56
CA LYS A 413 1.21 -43.39 -22.29
C LYS A 413 2.59 -42.88 -21.86
N ASN A 414 3.49 -42.62 -22.82
CA ASN A 414 4.84 -42.12 -22.52
C ASN A 414 4.83 -40.71 -21.90
N PHE A 415 3.90 -39.85 -22.31
CA PHE A 415 3.79 -38.50 -21.78
C PHE A 415 3.30 -38.51 -20.32
N ILE A 416 2.37 -39.41 -20.00
CA ILE A 416 1.89 -39.62 -18.63
C ILE A 416 3.06 -40.08 -17.73
N ARG A 417 3.88 -41.04 -18.18
CA ARG A 417 5.06 -41.48 -17.41
C ARG A 417 6.05 -40.34 -17.16
N ASN A 418 6.26 -39.47 -18.14
CA ASN A 418 7.15 -38.31 -17.98
C ASN A 418 6.57 -37.31 -16.97
N LEU A 419 5.27 -37.03 -17.03
CA LEU A 419 4.60 -36.16 -16.06
C LEU A 419 4.56 -36.74 -14.64
N MET A 420 4.51 -38.08 -14.48
CA MET A 420 4.61 -38.73 -13.18
C MET A 420 6.03 -38.74 -12.61
N LYS A 421 7.05 -38.77 -13.47
CA LYS A 421 8.46 -38.67 -13.03
C LYS A 421 8.82 -37.27 -12.55
N ASP A 422 8.12 -36.27 -13.07
CA ASP A 422 8.18 -34.91 -12.56
C ASP A 422 7.15 -34.78 -11.42
N ASP A 423 7.54 -35.15 -10.20
CA ASP A 423 6.71 -35.08 -8.97
C ASP A 423 6.09 -33.70 -8.71
N LYS A 424 6.45 -32.68 -9.50
CA LYS A 424 5.93 -31.32 -9.44
C LYS A 424 4.78 -31.06 -10.44
N ALA A 425 4.44 -31.99 -11.33
CA ALA A 425 3.48 -31.74 -12.41
C ALA A 425 2.06 -32.27 -12.12
N ILE A 426 1.93 -33.48 -11.57
CA ILE A 426 0.64 -34.18 -11.34
C ILE A 426 0.58 -34.65 -9.88
N LYS A 427 -0.57 -34.42 -9.22
CA LYS A 427 -0.88 -34.98 -7.90
C LYS A 427 -1.89 -36.12 -8.08
N LEU A 428 -1.46 -37.35 -7.80
CA LEU A 428 -2.31 -38.55 -7.86
C LEU A 428 -2.84 -38.95 -6.49
#